data_AF-A0A419EB56-F1
#
_entry.id   AF-A0A419EB56-F1
#
_cell.length_a   1.000
_cell.length_b   1.000
_cell.length_c   1.000
_cell.angle_alpha   90.00
_cell.angle_beta   90.00
_cell.angle_gamma   90.00
#
_symmetry.space_group_name_H-M   'P 1'
#
loop_
_entity.id
_entity.type
_entity.pdbx_description
1 polymer ?
#
loop_
_entity_poly.entity_id
_entity_poly.type
_entity_poly.pdbx_seq_one_letter_code
_entity_poly.pdbx_strand_id
1 'polypeptide(L)'
;MTGEYATVVGNASALPVFTPPPTPTPRPDFEMTYAGMDSCVGWWLEFKLKNIGPFPFKSYSIVVKDITTSTTLTASDNGFTDMDGCLASGIIASLDSGKSYTLSGPIFAYNPNNHQIKATIALCTENGLGGQCVNHTLEFKP
;
A
#
# COMPACT_ATOMS: atom_id res chain seq x y z
N MET A 1 32.64 40.99 -32.97
CA MET A 1 33.39 40.24 -34.00
C MET A 1 32.64 38.96 -34.23
N THR A 2 32.11 38.77 -35.44
CA THR A 2 31.37 37.59 -35.87
C THR A 2 32.35 36.43 -36.09
N GLY A 3 32.03 35.26 -35.53
CA GLY A 3 32.70 34.01 -35.85
C GLY A 3 32.00 33.33 -37.03
N GLU A 4 32.04 33.96 -38.20
CA GLU A 4 31.75 33.24 -39.44
C GLU A 4 32.97 32.36 -39.74
N TYR A 5 32.73 31.12 -40.20
CA TYR A 5 33.73 30.13 -40.64
C TYR A 5 34.47 29.33 -39.54
N ALA A 6 33.75 28.66 -38.65
CA ALA A 6 34.26 27.45 -37.99
C ALA A 6 33.68 26.20 -38.66
N THR A 7 34.32 25.71 -39.73
CA THR A 7 34.04 24.34 -40.22
C THR A 7 34.64 23.35 -39.24
N VAL A 8 33.79 22.55 -38.61
CA VAL A 8 34.22 21.39 -37.82
C VAL A 8 34.89 20.41 -38.78
N VAL A 9 36.23 20.35 -38.76
CA VAL A 9 37.00 19.34 -39.47
C VAL A 9 37.40 18.28 -38.45
N GLY A 10 36.72 17.14 -38.49
CA GLY A 10 36.96 16.02 -37.60
C GLY A 10 35.95 14.91 -37.81
N ASN A 11 36.37 13.65 -37.63
CA ASN A 11 35.51 12.50 -37.79
C ASN A 11 34.50 12.45 -36.61
N ALA A 12 33.28 12.94 -36.84
CA ALA A 12 32.19 12.90 -35.86
C ALA A 12 31.77 11.46 -35.47
N SER A 13 32.26 10.44 -36.17
CA SER A 13 31.93 9.02 -35.91
C SER A 13 32.56 8.47 -34.63
N ALA A 14 33.46 9.21 -33.97
CA ALA A 14 34.13 8.80 -32.75
C ALA A 14 33.56 9.44 -31.47
N LEU A 15 32.40 10.10 -31.54
CA LEU A 15 31.72 10.57 -30.33
C LEU A 15 31.06 9.37 -29.63
N PRO A 16 31.49 8.99 -28.42
CA PRO A 16 30.83 7.93 -27.67
C PRO A 16 29.39 8.35 -27.36
N VAL A 17 28.42 7.55 -27.80
CA VAL A 17 27.02 7.71 -27.40
C VAL A 17 26.94 7.34 -25.92
N PHE A 18 26.88 8.34 -25.06
CA PHE A 18 26.58 8.15 -23.64
C PHE A 18 25.08 7.91 -23.52
N THR A 19 24.65 6.64 -23.47
CA THR A 19 23.29 6.32 -23.05
C THR A 19 23.21 6.52 -21.54
N PRO A 20 22.32 7.39 -21.02
CA PRO A 20 22.13 7.50 -19.58
C PRO A 20 21.68 6.15 -19.00
N PRO A 21 22.05 5.83 -17.75
CA PRO A 21 21.58 4.61 -17.10
C PRO A 21 20.04 4.61 -17.04
N PRO A 22 19.39 3.44 -17.09
CA PRO A 22 17.93 3.37 -17.04
C PRO A 22 17.43 3.98 -15.73
N THR A 23 16.51 4.93 -15.82
CA THR A 23 15.83 5.50 -14.67
C THR A 23 15.02 4.40 -13.96
N PRO A 24 15.07 4.29 -12.62
CA PRO A 24 14.26 3.32 -11.89
C PRO A 24 12.79 3.48 -12.27
N THR A 25 12.16 2.38 -12.70
CA THR A 25 10.74 2.38 -13.04
C THR A 25 9.93 2.63 -11.77
N PRO A 26 9.02 3.62 -11.77
CA PRO A 26 8.14 3.85 -10.62
C PRO A 26 7.34 2.58 -10.31
N ARG A 27 7.23 2.21 -9.03
CA ARG A 27 6.47 1.05 -8.56
C ARG A 27 5.52 1.47 -7.44
N PRO A 28 4.33 0.85 -7.34
CA PRO A 28 3.46 1.03 -6.19
C PRO A 28 4.19 0.56 -4.94
N ASP A 29 3.91 1.21 -3.81
CA ASP A 29 4.36 0.80 -2.49
C ASP A 29 3.55 1.54 -1.42
N PHE A 30 3.47 0.98 -0.21
CA PHE A 30 2.77 1.57 0.91
C PHE A 30 3.42 1.22 2.25
N GLU A 31 3.20 2.06 3.26
CA GLU A 31 3.55 1.77 4.65
C GLU A 31 2.29 1.30 5.39
N MET A 32 2.47 0.38 6.34
CA MET A 32 1.40 -0.17 7.17
C MET A 32 1.80 -0.15 8.64
N THR A 33 0.91 0.36 9.50
CA THR A 33 1.09 0.34 10.95
C THR A 33 -0.20 -0.05 11.65
N TYR A 34 -0.09 -0.78 12.76
CA TYR A 34 -1.23 -1.01 13.66
C TYR A 34 -1.63 0.32 14.32
N ALA A 35 -2.92 0.66 14.25
CA ALA A 35 -3.47 1.93 14.74
C ALA A 35 -4.26 1.76 16.05
N GLY A 36 -4.87 0.61 16.28
CA GLY A 36 -5.69 0.33 17.45
C GLY A 36 -6.67 -0.81 17.20
N MET A 37 -7.59 -1.01 18.12
CA MET A 37 -8.66 -1.98 18.00
C MET A 37 -9.96 -1.37 18.49
N ASP A 38 -11.07 -1.81 17.92
CA ASP A 38 -12.41 -1.38 18.32
C ASP A 38 -13.39 -2.56 18.29
N SER A 39 -14.59 -2.36 18.82
CA SER A 39 -15.62 -3.38 18.94
C SER A 39 -17.04 -2.84 18.88
N CYS A 40 -17.93 -3.66 18.31
CA CYS A 40 -19.39 -3.47 18.35
C CYS A 40 -20.09 -4.83 18.43
N VAL A 41 -20.25 -5.53 17.30
CA VAL A 41 -20.82 -6.90 17.24
C VAL A 41 -19.72 -7.98 17.36
N GLY A 42 -18.47 -7.57 17.18
CA GLY A 42 -17.26 -8.34 17.43
C GLY A 42 -16.08 -7.38 17.53
N TRP A 43 -14.86 -7.91 17.47
CA TRP A 43 -13.62 -7.13 17.59
C TRP A 43 -12.91 -7.03 16.26
N TRP A 44 -12.38 -5.87 15.90
CA TRP A 44 -11.51 -5.73 14.72
C TRP A 44 -10.27 -4.91 15.06
N LEU A 45 -9.28 -5.02 14.19
CA LEU A 45 -8.02 -4.31 14.29
C LEU A 45 -7.98 -3.22 13.23
N GLU A 46 -7.52 -2.05 13.62
CA GLU A 46 -7.36 -0.89 12.76
C GLU A 46 -5.94 -0.80 12.22
N PHE A 47 -5.83 -0.61 10.91
CA PHE A 47 -4.56 -0.50 10.21
C PHE A 47 -4.46 0.85 9.53
N LYS A 48 -3.45 1.64 9.91
CA LYS A 48 -3.13 2.86 9.19
C LYS A 48 -2.24 2.53 8.00
N LEU A 49 -2.74 2.85 6.81
CA LEU A 49 -2.08 2.67 5.54
C LEU A 49 -1.61 4.03 5.03
N LYS A 50 -0.44 4.09 4.40
CA LYS A 50 0.07 5.29 3.73
C LYS A 50 0.66 4.92 2.38
N ASN A 51 0.10 5.48 1.32
CA ASN A 51 0.64 5.26 -0.02
C ASN A 51 1.90 6.10 -0.21
N ILE A 52 3.05 5.43 -0.29
CA ILE A 52 4.36 6.04 -0.56
C ILE A 52 4.78 5.87 -2.02
N GLY A 53 4.02 5.08 -2.79
CA GLY A 53 4.19 4.91 -4.21
C GLY A 53 3.52 6.02 -5.04
N PRO A 54 3.76 6.02 -6.36
CA PRO A 54 3.25 7.02 -7.28
C PRO A 54 1.86 6.66 -7.84
N PHE A 55 1.37 5.44 -7.61
CA PHE A 55 0.09 4.96 -8.14
C PHE A 55 -0.96 4.88 -7.03
N PRO A 56 -2.22 5.31 -7.29
CA PRO A 56 -3.30 5.13 -6.33
C PRO A 56 -3.65 3.64 -6.18
N PHE A 57 -4.03 3.23 -4.98
CA PHE A 57 -4.61 1.90 -4.72
C PHE A 57 -6.12 1.98 -4.70
N LYS A 58 -6.80 0.96 -5.24
CA LYS A 58 -8.27 0.94 -5.35
C LYS A 58 -8.93 -0.30 -4.76
N SER A 59 -8.15 -1.34 -4.45
CA SER A 59 -8.66 -2.52 -3.75
C SER A 59 -7.63 -3.06 -2.76
N TYR A 60 -8.12 -3.83 -1.79
CA TYR A 60 -7.28 -4.47 -0.79
C TYR A 60 -7.71 -5.92 -0.53
N SER A 61 -6.74 -6.71 -0.06
CA SER A 61 -6.97 -7.99 0.60
C SER A 61 -6.19 -8.00 1.90
N ILE A 62 -6.85 -8.31 3.00
CA ILE A 62 -6.24 -8.47 4.32
C ILE A 62 -6.39 -9.91 4.80
N VAL A 63 -5.30 -10.47 5.32
CA VAL A 63 -5.27 -11.73 6.05
C VAL A 63 -4.74 -11.43 7.44
N VAL A 64 -5.56 -11.67 8.46
CA VAL A 64 -5.13 -11.54 9.85
C VAL A 64 -5.10 -12.92 10.47
N LYS A 65 -3.92 -13.34 10.93
CA LYS A 65 -3.70 -14.58 11.66
C LYS A 65 -3.39 -14.27 13.12
N ASP A 66 -4.25 -14.72 14.01
CA ASP A 66 -3.96 -14.82 15.43
C ASP A 66 -3.13 -16.09 15.66
N ILE A 67 -1.86 -15.91 16.01
CA ILE A 67 -0.92 -17.01 16.25
C ILE A 67 -1.21 -17.70 17.59
N THR A 68 -1.73 -16.96 18.57
CA THR A 68 -2.05 -17.49 19.92
C THR A 68 -3.18 -18.51 19.87
N THR A 69 -4.22 -18.24 19.08
CA THR A 69 -5.37 -19.15 18.92
C THR A 69 -5.36 -19.95 17.63
N SER A 70 -4.39 -19.69 16.74
CA SER A 70 -4.33 -20.24 15.37
C SER A 70 -5.53 -19.88 14.48
N THR A 71 -6.29 -18.84 14.83
CA THR A 71 -7.42 -18.33 14.03
C THR A 71 -6.91 -17.51 12.86
N THR A 72 -7.47 -17.70 11.67
CA THR A 72 -7.16 -16.88 10.49
C THR A 72 -8.44 -16.31 9.91
N LEU A 73 -8.45 -14.99 9.69
CA LEU A 73 -9.55 -14.25 9.09
C LEU A 73 -9.06 -13.52 7.86
N THR A 74 -9.93 -13.41 6.85
CA THR A 74 -9.62 -12.76 5.58
C THR A 74 -10.75 -11.83 5.19
N ALA A 75 -10.40 -10.67 4.63
CA ALA A 75 -11.35 -9.77 4.00
C ALA A 75 -10.72 -9.15 2.75
N SER A 76 -11.54 -8.77 1.79
CA SER A 76 -11.10 -8.07 0.59
C SER A 76 -12.25 -7.24 0.05
N ASP A 77 -11.96 -6.05 -0.45
CA ASP A 77 -12.96 -5.21 -1.09
C ASP A 77 -12.32 -4.21 -2.07
N ASN A 78 -13.19 -3.50 -2.79
CA ASN A 78 -12.88 -2.28 -3.51
C ASN A 78 -13.12 -1.09 -2.59
N GLY A 79 -12.24 -0.09 -2.67
CA GLY A 79 -12.22 0.99 -1.72
C GLY A 79 -11.78 0.53 -0.33
N PHE A 80 -11.80 1.47 0.61
CA PHE A 80 -11.30 1.30 1.96
C PHE A 80 -12.34 1.84 2.92
N THR A 81 -12.70 1.03 3.91
CA THR A 81 -13.72 1.38 4.90
C THR A 81 -13.08 1.46 6.28
N ASP A 82 -13.40 2.53 6.97
CA ASP A 82 -13.10 2.76 8.38
C ASP A 82 -14.42 2.64 9.17
N MET A 83 -14.40 1.88 10.26
CA MET A 83 -15.53 1.62 11.14
C MET A 83 -15.24 2.23 12.51
N ASP A 84 -16.18 3.04 13.01
CA ASP A 84 -16.16 3.57 14.38
C ASP A 84 -17.40 3.02 15.11
N GLY A 85 -17.16 2.06 16.01
CA GLY A 85 -18.21 1.22 16.56
C GLY A 85 -19.03 0.50 15.49
N CYS A 86 -20.33 0.75 15.44
CA CYS A 86 -21.25 0.00 14.56
C CYS A 86 -21.50 0.68 13.21
N LEU A 87 -20.84 1.80 12.93
CA LEU A 87 -21.10 2.63 11.75
C LEU A 87 -19.80 2.85 10.97
N ALA A 88 -19.91 2.92 9.65
CA ALA A 88 -18.80 3.34 8.82
C ALA A 88 -18.52 4.83 9.09
N SER A 89 -17.32 5.12 9.61
CA SER A 89 -16.85 6.49 9.87
C SER A 89 -16.38 7.16 8.58
N GLY A 90 -15.93 6.37 7.61
CA GLY A 90 -15.60 6.83 6.28
C GLY A 90 -15.48 5.69 5.28
N ILE A 91 -15.64 6.02 4.01
CA ILE A 91 -15.34 5.14 2.88
C ILE A 91 -14.61 5.98 1.83
N ILE A 92 -13.44 5.51 1.38
CA ILE A 92 -12.73 6.10 0.24
C ILE A 92 -12.63 5.08 -0.89
N ALA A 93 -12.84 5.52 -2.13
CA ALA A 93 -12.73 4.64 -3.30
C ALA A 93 -11.27 4.36 -3.70
N SER A 94 -10.35 5.28 -3.38
CA SER A 94 -8.92 5.13 -3.68
C SER A 94 -8.04 5.73 -2.59
N LEU A 95 -6.90 5.09 -2.34
CA LEU A 95 -5.81 5.62 -1.54
C LEU A 95 -4.76 6.25 -2.46
N ASP A 96 -4.90 7.54 -2.71
CA ASP A 96 -4.03 8.29 -3.61
C ASP A 96 -2.59 8.43 -3.09
N SER A 97 -1.66 8.73 -3.99
CA SER A 97 -0.24 8.91 -3.66
C SER A 97 -0.03 9.97 -2.57
N GLY A 98 0.79 9.63 -1.57
CA GLY A 98 1.09 10.48 -0.42
C GLY A 98 -0.03 10.59 0.61
N LYS A 99 -1.19 9.94 0.41
CA LYS A 99 -2.29 9.94 1.36
C LYS A 99 -2.19 8.79 2.34
N SER A 100 -2.86 8.98 3.48
CA SER A 100 -3.03 7.96 4.52
C SER A 100 -4.49 7.74 4.81
N TYR A 101 -4.84 6.51 5.18
CA TYR A 101 -6.19 6.13 5.56
C TYR A 101 -6.16 4.98 6.58
N THR A 102 -7.16 4.95 7.45
CA THR A 102 -7.35 3.88 8.43
C THR A 102 -8.29 2.84 7.83
N LEU A 103 -7.90 1.57 7.87
CA LEU A 103 -8.66 0.46 7.35
C LEU A 103 -9.02 -0.49 8.48
N SER A 104 -10.32 -0.77 8.62
CA SER A 104 -10.82 -1.76 9.57
C SER A 104 -10.63 -3.18 9.02
N GLY A 105 -10.04 -4.04 9.85
CA GLY A 105 -9.82 -5.44 9.54
C GLY A 105 -11.08 -6.32 9.67
N PRO A 106 -10.94 -7.63 9.42
CA PRO A 106 -12.03 -8.58 9.61
C PRO A 106 -12.39 -8.73 11.10
N ILE A 107 -13.65 -9.12 11.35
CA ILE A 107 -14.22 -9.21 12.70
C ILE A 107 -13.88 -10.55 13.35
N PHE A 108 -13.24 -10.50 14.51
CA PHE A 108 -13.05 -11.58 15.45
C PHE A 108 -14.29 -11.78 16.33
N ALA A 109 -14.61 -13.04 16.61
CA ALA A 109 -15.68 -13.44 17.55
C ALA A 109 -15.26 -13.37 19.03
N TYR A 110 -14.02 -12.99 19.31
CA TYR A 110 -13.43 -12.88 20.64
C TYR A 110 -12.51 -11.66 20.69
N ASN A 111 -12.12 -11.23 21.89
CA ASN A 111 -11.19 -10.12 22.07
C ASN A 111 -9.74 -10.58 21.81
N PRO A 112 -9.05 -10.07 20.77
CA PRO A 112 -7.67 -10.45 20.44
C PRO A 112 -6.60 -9.67 21.26
N ASN A 113 -7.00 -8.88 22.27
CA ASN A 113 -6.07 -8.11 23.08
C ASN A 113 -4.98 -9.00 23.68
N ASN A 114 -3.72 -8.55 23.64
CA ASN A 114 -2.57 -9.30 24.13
C ASN A 114 -2.34 -10.66 23.42
N HIS A 115 -2.91 -10.90 22.24
CA HIS A 115 -2.58 -12.04 21.38
C HIS A 115 -1.48 -11.68 20.37
N GLN A 116 -0.68 -12.66 19.95
CA GLN A 116 0.30 -12.42 18.88
C GLN A 116 -0.41 -12.46 17.53
N ILE A 117 -0.43 -11.33 16.83
CA ILE A 117 -1.11 -11.18 15.55
C ILE A 117 -0.10 -11.02 14.41
N LYS A 118 -0.39 -11.66 13.29
CA LYS A 118 0.28 -11.46 12.00
C LYS A 118 -0.75 -10.99 10.98
N ALA A 119 -0.65 -9.73 10.57
CA ALA A 119 -1.49 -9.17 9.52
C ALA A 119 -0.70 -9.03 8.23
N THR A 120 -1.27 -9.52 7.13
CA THR A 120 -0.75 -9.32 5.78
C THR A 120 -1.80 -8.57 4.97
N ILE A 121 -1.46 -7.37 4.51
CA ILE A 121 -2.32 -6.56 3.64
C ILE A 121 -1.69 -6.52 2.27
N ALA A 122 -2.48 -6.77 1.24
CA ALA A 122 -2.16 -6.56 -0.15
C ALA A 122 -3.01 -5.41 -0.69
N LEU A 123 -2.36 -4.40 -1.29
CA LEU A 123 -3.04 -3.30 -1.97
C LEU A 123 -2.78 -3.39 -3.47
N CYS A 124 -3.82 -3.15 -4.26
CA CYS A 124 -3.79 -3.26 -5.72
C CYS A 124 -4.24 -1.97 -6.40
N THR A 125 -3.62 -1.62 -7.53
CA THR A 125 -3.87 -0.36 -8.24
C THR A 125 -5.19 -0.32 -9.01
N GLU A 126 -5.83 -1.48 -9.22
CA GLU A 126 -7.16 -1.58 -9.82
C GLU A 126 -8.16 -2.27 -8.89
N ASN A 127 -9.44 -2.16 -9.22
CA ASN A 127 -10.51 -2.88 -8.54
C ASN A 127 -10.38 -4.40 -8.76
N GLY A 128 -10.99 -5.17 -7.86
CA GLY A 128 -11.04 -6.63 -7.94
C GLY A 128 -9.67 -7.30 -7.78
N LEU A 129 -8.78 -6.69 -6.98
CA LEU A 129 -7.40 -7.16 -6.78
C LEU A 129 -6.60 -7.22 -8.10
N GLY A 130 -6.90 -6.30 -9.03
CA GLY A 130 -6.25 -6.23 -10.34
C GLY A 130 -5.09 -5.24 -10.41
N GLY A 131 -4.42 -5.22 -11.57
CA GLY A 131 -3.30 -4.31 -11.82
C GLY A 131 -2.03 -4.74 -11.09
N GLN A 132 -1.29 -3.77 -10.55
CA GLN A 132 -0.09 -4.04 -9.76
C GLN A 132 -0.46 -4.12 -8.29
N CYS A 133 -0.06 -5.22 -7.64
CA CYS A 133 -0.33 -5.46 -6.23
C CYS A 133 0.98 -5.52 -5.43
N VAL A 134 0.94 -4.96 -4.23
CA VAL A 134 2.04 -4.99 -3.26
C VAL A 134 1.51 -5.50 -1.95
N ASN A 135 2.30 -6.31 -1.25
CA ASN A 135 1.93 -6.93 0.00
C ASN A 135 2.93 -6.59 1.10
N HIS A 136 2.40 -6.16 2.24
CA HIS A 136 3.17 -5.91 3.46
C HIS A 136 2.63 -6.76 4.59
N THR A 137 3.54 -7.15 5.48
CA THR A 137 3.23 -7.98 6.64
C THR A 137 3.75 -7.32 7.90
N LEU A 138 2.90 -7.26 8.91
CA LEU A 138 3.23 -6.76 10.24
C LEU A 138 2.90 -7.84 11.27
N GLU A 139 3.85 -8.06 12.18
CA GLU A 139 3.62 -8.84 13.39
C GLU A 139 3.57 -7.89 14.57
N PHE A 140 2.54 -8.00 15.38
CA PHE A 140 2.29 -7.09 16.49
C PHE A 140 1.45 -7.77 17.56
N LYS A 141 1.30 -7.06 18.68
CA LYS A 141 0.46 -7.44 19.79
C LYS A 141 -0.45 -6.24 20.10
N PRO A 142 -1.77 -6.36 19.90
CA PRO A 142 -2.74 -5.32 20.25
C PRO A 142 -2.58 -4.85 21.70
#